data_AF-A0A3B9SPW1-F1
#
_entry.id   AF-A0A3B9SPW1-F1
#
_cell.length_a   1.000
_cell.length_b   1.000
_cell.length_c   1.000
_cell.angle_alpha   90.00
_cell.angle_beta   90.00
_cell.angle_gamma   90.00
#
_symmetry.space_group_name_H-M   'P 1'
#
loop_
_entity.id
_entity.type
_entity.pdbx_description
1 polymer ?
#
loop_
_entity_poly.entity_id
_entity_poly.type
_entity_poly.pdbx_seq_one_letter_code
_entity_poly.pdbx_strand_id
1 'polypeptide(L)'
;MGTYAVLYDKLARQLEMLQDLLQKDPFGKEYNAWNAHTKSIIQSLFGSDSLEAQDFCLAGFAPGKNSIPPEEKYRQTLRAKQSVLQTLLSARANR
;
A
#
# COMPACT_ATOMS: atom_id res chain seq x y z
N MET A 1 -7.09 12.63 -21.28
CA MET A 1 -6.21 12.17 -20.19
C MET A 1 -6.37 10.67 -20.05
N GLY A 2 -5.31 9.88 -20.19
CA GLY A 2 -5.41 8.41 -20.21
C GLY A 2 -5.80 7.84 -18.84
N THR A 3 -6.58 6.75 -18.84
CA THR A 3 -7.10 6.05 -17.64
C THR A 3 -6.01 5.76 -16.61
N TYR A 4 -4.78 5.45 -17.07
CA TYR A 4 -3.61 5.24 -16.21
C TYR A 4 -3.20 6.46 -15.41
N ALA A 5 -3.24 7.66 -15.99
CA ALA A 5 -2.84 8.89 -15.30
C ALA A 5 -3.73 9.17 -14.08
N VAL A 6 -5.03 8.90 -14.22
CA VAL A 6 -6.02 9.01 -13.14
C VAL A 6 -5.79 7.96 -12.06
N LEU A 7 -5.45 6.72 -12.45
CA LEU A 7 -5.19 5.65 -11.50
C LEU A 7 -3.92 5.89 -10.67
N TYR A 8 -2.86 6.42 -11.27
CA TYR A 8 -1.67 6.79 -10.52
C TYR A 8 -1.87 8.02 -9.62
N ASP A 9 -2.70 9.00 -10.01
CA ASP A 9 -3.10 10.10 -9.12
C ASP A 9 -3.85 9.56 -7.89
N LYS A 10 -4.78 8.62 -8.11
CA LYS A 10 -5.45 7.90 -7.02
C LYS A 10 -4.46 7.14 -6.14
N LEU A 11 -3.46 6.48 -6.72
CA LEU A 11 -2.41 5.78 -5.99
C LEU A 11 -1.56 6.73 -5.13
N ALA A 12 -1.23 7.92 -5.65
CA ALA A 12 -0.54 8.96 -4.90
C ALA A 12 -1.37 9.44 -3.70
N ARG A 13 -2.69 9.65 -3.88
CA ARG A 13 -3.60 9.96 -2.77
C ARG A 13 -3.66 8.85 -1.73
N GLN A 14 -3.60 7.58 -2.15
CA GLN A 14 -3.53 6.46 -1.20
C GLN A 14 -2.24 6.50 -0.35
N LEU A 15 -1.12 6.96 -0.91
CA LEU A 15 0.12 7.15 -0.15
C LEU A 15 -0.02 8.26 0.90
N GLU A 16 -0.70 9.36 0.59
CA GLU A 16 -0.97 10.42 1.56
C GLU A 16 -1.89 9.93 2.69
N MET A 17 -2.98 9.23 2.34
CA MET A 17 -3.88 8.63 3.34
C MET A 17 -3.16 7.63 4.25
N LEU A 18 -2.20 6.87 3.70
CA LEU A 18 -1.39 5.95 4.49
C LEU A 18 -0.50 6.67 5.51
N GLN A 19 0.03 7.85 5.19
CA GLN A 19 0.82 8.65 6.13
C GLN A 19 -0.06 9.15 7.29
N ASP A 20 -1.31 9.50 7.00
CA ASP A 20 -2.32 9.82 8.01
C ASP A 20 -2.65 8.61 8.90
N LEU A 21 -2.83 7.42 8.30
CA LEU A 21 -3.05 6.17 9.02
C LEU A 21 -1.85 5.74 9.87
N LEU A 22 -0.63 6.02 9.44
CA LEU A 22 0.60 5.79 10.22
C LEU A 22 0.65 6.61 11.51
N GLN A 23 -0.03 7.78 11.54
CA GLN A 23 -0.12 8.65 12.70
C GLN A 23 -1.36 8.36 13.58
N LYS A 24 -2.34 7.61 13.05
CA LYS A 24 -3.60 7.25 13.70
C LYS A 24 -3.61 5.79 14.17
N ASP A 25 -4.70 5.42 14.85
CA ASP A 25 -4.87 4.09 15.47
C ASP A 25 -4.94 2.95 14.44
N PRO A 26 -4.27 1.81 14.69
CA PRO A 26 -3.77 0.95 13.61
C PRO A 26 -4.79 0.01 12.92
N PHE A 27 -5.80 -0.53 13.59
CA PHE A 27 -6.64 -1.58 12.97
C PHE A 27 -8.13 -1.26 12.97
N GLY A 28 -8.44 -0.07 12.49
CA GLY A 28 -9.81 0.37 12.25
C GLY A 28 -10.38 -0.08 10.90
N LYS A 29 -11.69 0.16 10.73
CA LYS A 29 -12.39 0.02 9.45
C LYS A 29 -11.72 0.82 8.32
N GLU A 30 -11.07 1.93 8.68
CA GLU A 30 -10.38 2.83 7.76
C GLU A 30 -9.18 2.16 7.07
N TYR A 31 -8.34 1.44 7.81
CA TYR A 31 -7.23 0.69 7.23
C TYR A 31 -7.72 -0.38 6.25
N ASN A 32 -8.76 -1.14 6.63
CA ASN A 32 -9.30 -2.19 5.78
C ASN A 32 -9.88 -1.63 4.47
N ALA A 33 -10.60 -0.51 4.56
CA ALA A 33 -11.12 0.20 3.39
C ALA A 33 -9.98 0.72 2.50
N TRP A 34 -8.97 1.37 3.10
CA TRP A 34 -7.79 1.85 2.40
C TRP A 34 -7.02 0.72 1.71
N ASN A 35 -6.76 -0.39 2.39
CA ASN A 35 -5.99 -1.51 1.85
C ASN A 35 -6.73 -2.19 0.69
N ALA A 36 -8.05 -2.38 0.81
CA ALA A 36 -8.87 -2.93 -0.28
C ALA A 36 -8.90 -1.99 -1.50
N HIS A 37 -9.07 -0.69 -1.27
CA HIS A 37 -9.11 0.30 -2.35
C HIS A 37 -7.75 0.43 -3.06
N THR A 38 -6.67 0.52 -2.28
CA THR A 38 -5.30 0.60 -2.80
C THR A 38 -4.94 -0.65 -3.62
N LYS A 39 -5.29 -1.84 -3.12
CA LYS A 39 -5.11 -3.08 -3.87
C LYS A 39 -5.85 -3.03 -5.21
N SER A 40 -7.11 -2.60 -5.23
CA SER A 40 -7.89 -2.50 -6.47
C SER A 40 -7.26 -1.55 -7.49
N ILE A 41 -6.70 -0.42 -7.05
CA ILE A 41 -5.98 0.51 -7.92
C ILE A 41 -4.73 -0.14 -8.52
N ILE A 42 -3.90 -0.80 -7.69
CA ILE A 42 -2.69 -1.49 -8.14
C ILE A 42 -3.04 -2.59 -9.15
N GLN A 43 -4.06 -3.40 -8.86
CA GLN A 43 -4.53 -4.43 -9.79
C GLN A 43 -5.07 -3.85 -11.10
N SER A 44 -5.68 -2.65 -11.07
CA SER A 44 -6.13 -1.95 -12.27
C SER A 44 -4.98 -1.35 -13.09
N LEU A 45 -3.87 -1.00 -12.44
CA LEU A 45 -2.67 -0.44 -13.09
C LEU A 45 -1.79 -1.53 -13.73
N PHE A 46 -1.56 -2.62 -13.01
CA PHE A 46 -0.54 -3.63 -13.34
C PHE A 46 -1.13 -5.01 -13.67
N GLY A 47 -2.39 -5.26 -13.32
CA GLY A 47 -3.03 -6.58 -13.40
C GLY A 47 -3.02 -7.32 -12.07
N SER A 48 -3.97 -8.23 -11.87
CA SER A 48 -4.13 -8.98 -10.61
C SER A 48 -2.98 -9.93 -10.30
N ASP A 49 -2.37 -10.52 -11.33
CA ASP A 49 -1.27 -11.48 -11.23
C ASP A 49 0.11 -10.81 -11.29
N SER A 50 0.16 -9.49 -11.34
CA SER A 50 1.40 -8.72 -11.41
C SER A 50 2.25 -8.88 -10.14
N LEU A 51 3.56 -8.72 -10.29
CA LEU A 51 4.49 -8.71 -9.15
C LEU A 51 4.13 -7.57 -8.20
N GLU A 52 3.75 -6.41 -8.73
CA GLU A 52 3.34 -5.23 -7.98
C GLU A 52 2.13 -5.51 -7.06
N ALA A 53 1.12 -6.23 -7.58
CA ALA A 53 -0.05 -6.62 -6.78
C ALA A 53 0.30 -7.66 -5.71
N GLN A 54 1.22 -8.59 -6.02
CA GLN A 54 1.70 -9.59 -5.07
C GLN A 54 2.55 -8.96 -3.97
N ASP A 55 3.50 -8.09 -4.32
CA ASP A 55 4.33 -7.33 -3.38
C ASP A 55 3.48 -6.50 -2.42
N PHE A 56 2.45 -5.81 -2.93
CA PHE A 56 1.54 -5.06 -2.07
C PHE A 56 0.74 -5.97 -1.11
N CYS A 57 0.35 -7.17 -1.55
CA CYS A 57 -0.37 -8.13 -0.70
C CYS A 57 0.53 -8.75 0.37
N LEU A 58 1.79 -9.05 0.02
CA LEU A 58 2.79 -9.64 0.92
C LEU A 58 3.46 -8.62 1.84
N ALA A 59 3.41 -7.33 1.49
CA ALA A 59 3.95 -6.25 2.30
C ALA A 59 3.37 -6.27 3.72
N GLY A 60 4.23 -6.52 4.71
CA GLY A 60 3.88 -6.61 6.13
C GLY A 60 3.65 -8.02 6.67
N PHE A 61 3.60 -9.04 5.80
CA PHE A 61 3.71 -10.43 6.22
C PHE A 61 5.19 -10.80 6.41
N ALA A 62 5.84 -10.24 7.42
CA ALA A 62 7.16 -10.74 7.82
C ALA A 62 6.99 -12.12 8.49
N PRO A 63 7.54 -13.21 7.93
CA PRO A 63 7.61 -14.47 8.64
C PRO A 63 8.63 -14.32 9.77
N GLY A 64 8.19 -14.62 10.99
CA GLY A 64 9.06 -14.61 12.15
C GLY A 64 8.91 -13.36 13.02
N LYS A 65 8.16 -13.54 14.10
CA LYS A 65 8.48 -13.20 15.50
C LYS A 65 7.15 -13.11 16.23
N ASN A 66 6.78 -14.21 16.88
CA ASN A 66 5.64 -14.29 17.81
C ASN A 66 5.82 -13.42 19.09
N SER A 67 6.68 -12.40 19.03
CA SER A 67 7.13 -11.61 20.18
C SER A 67 7.09 -10.10 19.91
N ILE A 68 6.61 -9.65 18.75
CA ILE A 68 6.44 -8.22 18.44
C ILE A 68 5.02 -7.80 18.87
N PRO A 69 4.85 -6.68 19.59
CA PRO A 69 3.54 -6.13 19.90
C PRO A 69 2.71 -5.93 18.62
N PRO A 70 1.39 -6.21 18.65
CA PRO A 70 0.52 -6.06 17.47
C PRO A 70 0.62 -4.68 16.79
N GLU A 71 0.77 -3.62 17.58
CA GLU A 71 0.94 -2.24 17.09
C GLU A 71 2.25 -2.02 16.33
N GLU A 72 3.35 -2.65 16.77
CA GLU A 72 4.64 -2.50 16.10
C GLU A 72 4.69 -3.33 14.81
N LYS A 73 4.08 -4.53 14.83
CA LYS A 73 3.87 -5.32 13.60
C LYS A 73 3.01 -4.56 12.58
N TYR A 74 2.05 -3.78 13.05
CA TYR A 74 1.25 -2.92 12.20
C TYR A 74 2.06 -1.81 11.56
N ARG A 75 2.81 -1.04 12.36
CA ARG A 75 3.65 0.04 11.84
C ARG A 75 4.63 -0.48 10.80
N GLN A 76 5.18 -1.67 11.02
CA GLN A 76 6.00 -2.37 10.04
C GLN A 76 5.23 -2.72 8.77
N THR A 77 4.00 -3.22 8.88
CA THR A 77 3.12 -3.50 7.73
C THR A 77 2.82 -2.24 6.93
N LEU A 78 2.42 -1.15 7.59
CA LEU A 78 2.16 0.11 6.92
C LEU A 78 3.41 0.68 6.25
N ARG A 79 4.56 0.67 6.92
CA ARG A 79 5.84 1.12 6.33
C ARG A 79 6.23 0.27 5.12
N ALA A 80 6.03 -1.05 5.18
CA ALA A 80 6.29 -1.92 4.04
C ALA A 80 5.39 -1.55 2.85
N LYS A 81 4.08 -1.35 3.09
CA LYS A 81 3.14 -0.90 2.06
C LYS A 81 3.48 0.50 1.53
N GLN A 82 3.93 1.41 2.41
CA GLN A 82 4.39 2.75 2.03
C GLN A 82 5.57 2.66 1.06
N SER A 83 6.55 1.81 1.38
CA SER A 83 7.71 1.59 0.52
C SER A 83 7.29 1.05 -0.85
N VAL A 84 6.37 0.08 -0.90
CA VAL A 84 5.84 -0.44 -2.17
C VAL A 84 5.20 0.69 -2.98
N LEU A 85 4.29 1.46 -2.38
CA LEU A 85 3.62 2.57 -3.07
C LEU A 85 4.61 3.63 -3.59
N GLN A 86 5.61 3.99 -2.79
CA GLN A 86 6.66 4.92 -3.19
C GLN A 86 7.48 4.39 -4.38
N THR A 87 7.83 3.10 -4.37
CA THR A 87 8.52 2.47 -5.50
C THR A 87 7.67 2.51 -6.76
N LEU A 88 6.38 2.17 -6.69
CA LEU A 88 5.46 2.19 -7.83
C LEU A 88 5.30 3.59 -8.44
N LEU A 89 5.17 4.61 -7.59
CA LEU A 89 5.04 6.01 -8.02
C LEU A 89 6.35 6.56 -8.60
N SER A 90 7.49 6.21 -8.01
CA SER A 90 8.81 6.63 -8.49
C SER A 90 9.18 5.97 -9.82
N ALA A 91 8.83 4.69 -10.00
CA ALA A 91 9.04 3.99 -11.25
C ALA A 91 8.25 4.61 -12.42
N ARG A 92 7.08 5.20 -12.16
CA ARG A 92 6.35 6.00 -13.14
C ARG A 92 7.05 7.32 -13.45
N ALA A 93 7.53 8.04 -12.45
CA ALA A 93 8.15 9.35 -12.66
C ALA A 93 9.41 9.29 -13.56
N ASN A 94 10.05 8.13 -13.64
CA ASN A 94 11.20 7.85 -14.49
C ASN A 94 10.84 7.27 -15.89
N ARG A 95 9.54 7.15 -16.22
CA ARG A 95 9.04 6.70 -17.53
C ARG A 95 8.37 7.85 -18.28
#